data_AF-A0A2T3KTN7-F1
#
_entry.id   AF-A0A2T3KTN7-F1
#
_cell.length_a   1.000
_cell.length_b   1.000
_cell.length_c   1.000
_cell.angle_alpha   90.00
_cell.angle_beta   90.00
_cell.angle_gamma   90.00
#
_symmetry.space_group_name_H-M   'P 1'
#
loop_
_entity.id
_entity.type
_entity.pdbx_description
1 polymer ?
#
loop_
_entity_poly.entity_id
_entity_poly.type
_entity_poly.pdbx_seq_one_letter_code
_entity_poly.pdbx_strand_id
1 'polypeptide(L)'
;MATNTAKINWKLSLIAGLVAGGALGAGAQYYNNVPDNQACKALQAEHQTLLAELDHEKTLAKQLTEEKTQLMSDSTQKLTELNQQLDTQKKQLVALNQQLETIQKQQAQVKKKQQEQAKKLVVTKKKLDKEVVALKTQTKQQKEVIDKSSQLFEQKAKLQNELAAAQKVTADLKAQSKKSKKACDEFKSGDSWNWVSQKDCDKYNAQQAEVSKAEAKEMKLKQALAELNKKIGA
;
A
#
# COMPACT_ATOMS: atom_id res chain seq x y z
N MET A 1 54.02 -5.71 38.14
CA MET A 1 54.21 -7.10 38.60
C MET A 1 54.86 -7.02 39.98
N ALA A 2 54.07 -7.12 41.03
CA ALA A 2 54.53 -6.95 42.41
C ALA A 2 54.75 -8.32 43.03
N THR A 3 56.02 -8.68 43.22
CA THR A 3 56.46 -9.83 44.01
C THR A 3 56.26 -9.50 45.50
N ASN A 4 55.23 -10.07 46.13
CA ASN A 4 55.08 -10.00 47.57
C ASN A 4 55.98 -11.04 48.24
N THR A 5 57.08 -10.54 48.78
CA THR A 5 58.04 -11.24 49.61
C THR A 5 57.34 -11.74 50.88
N ALA A 6 57.18 -13.06 51.00
CA ALA A 6 56.73 -13.69 52.23
C ALA A 6 57.79 -13.48 53.31
N LYS A 7 57.49 -12.65 54.31
CA LYS A 7 58.26 -12.55 55.56
C LYS A 7 58.09 -13.87 56.32
N ILE A 8 58.98 -14.81 56.06
CA ILE A 8 59.12 -16.03 56.85
C ILE A 8 59.55 -15.59 58.25
N ASN A 9 58.67 -15.83 59.21
CA ASN A 9 58.83 -15.44 60.60
C ASN A 9 59.99 -16.26 61.21
N TRP A 10 61.17 -15.65 61.29
CA TRP A 10 62.42 -16.18 61.86
C TRP A 10 62.27 -16.89 63.21
N LYS A 11 61.19 -16.62 63.96
CA LYS A 11 60.85 -17.30 65.21
C LYS A 11 60.49 -18.79 65.02
N LEU A 12 59.97 -19.19 63.87
CA LEU A 12 59.70 -20.61 63.55
C LEU A 12 60.99 -21.41 63.28
N SER A 13 62.06 -20.76 62.84
CA SER A 13 63.34 -21.44 62.59
C SER A 13 64.14 -21.70 63.88
N LEU A 14 63.92 -20.88 64.93
CA LEU A 14 64.55 -21.06 66.23
C LEU A 14 63.91 -22.21 67.03
N ILE A 15 62.62 -22.46 66.85
CA ILE A 15 61.90 -23.55 67.55
C ILE A 15 62.14 -24.91 66.87
N ALA A 16 62.32 -24.94 65.55
CA ALA A 16 62.69 -26.17 64.83
C ALA A 16 64.15 -26.62 65.09
N GLY A 17 65.06 -25.68 65.41
CA GLY A 17 66.47 -25.99 65.70
C GLY A 17 66.74 -26.53 67.11
N LEU A 18 65.85 -26.24 68.07
CA LEU A 18 66.06 -26.60 69.48
C LEU A 18 65.63 -28.02 69.84
N VAL A 19 64.90 -28.71 68.95
CA VAL A 19 64.40 -30.09 69.15
C VAL A 19 65.39 -31.16 68.64
N ALA A 20 66.43 -30.78 67.88
CA ALA A 20 67.35 -31.74 67.23
C ALA A 20 68.83 -31.65 67.64
N GLY A 21 69.23 -30.77 68.56
CA GLY A 21 70.66 -30.44 68.78
C GLY A 21 71.12 -30.16 70.21
N GLY A 22 70.50 -30.76 71.23
CA GLY A 22 70.78 -30.44 72.63
C GLY A 22 71.08 -31.64 73.53
N ALA A 23 71.98 -32.55 73.13
CA ALA A 23 72.37 -33.66 74.00
C ALA A 23 73.79 -34.20 73.78
N LEU A 24 74.82 -33.37 73.55
CA LEU A 24 76.22 -33.80 73.72
C LEU A 24 77.11 -32.58 74.06
N GLY A 25 77.61 -32.50 75.31
CA GLY A 25 78.73 -31.62 75.65
C GLY A 25 78.68 -30.91 77.01
N ALA A 26 78.79 -31.64 78.11
CA ALA A 26 79.45 -31.15 79.32
C ALA A 26 79.98 -32.35 80.12
N GLY A 27 81.25 -32.67 79.88
CA GLY A 27 81.99 -33.66 80.64
C GLY A 27 82.31 -33.17 82.05
N ALA A 28 82.40 -34.15 82.95
CA ALA A 28 83.15 -34.12 84.21
C ALA A 28 82.90 -32.94 85.15
N GLN A 29 81.89 -33.07 86.01
CA GLN A 29 82.00 -32.99 87.48
C GLN A 29 80.61 -32.71 88.08
N TYR A 30 79.91 -33.76 88.53
CA TYR A 30 79.28 -33.84 89.86
C TYR A 30 78.46 -35.13 89.96
N TYR A 31 78.90 -36.03 90.85
CA TYR A 31 78.10 -37.14 91.35
C TYR A 31 76.95 -36.59 92.19
N ASN A 32 75.81 -37.28 92.16
CA ASN A 32 74.61 -37.08 92.98
C ASN A 32 73.82 -35.77 92.76
N ASN A 33 72.85 -35.81 91.85
CA ASN A 33 71.56 -35.19 92.11
C ASN A 33 70.46 -35.88 91.30
N VAL A 34 69.54 -36.53 92.02
CA VAL A 34 68.25 -36.99 91.50
C VAL A 34 67.48 -35.75 91.05
N PRO A 35 66.87 -35.69 89.86
CA PRO A 35 66.19 -34.49 89.40
C PRO A 35 65.05 -34.13 90.35
N ASP A 36 65.08 -32.90 90.86
CA ASP A 36 64.08 -32.33 91.76
C ASP A 36 62.69 -32.35 91.08
N ASN A 37 61.71 -32.92 91.79
CA ASN A 37 60.36 -33.20 91.32
C ASN A 37 59.59 -31.92 90.91
N GLN A 38 60.04 -30.74 91.36
CA GLN A 38 59.48 -29.45 90.98
C GLN A 38 59.80 -29.04 89.53
N ALA A 39 61.02 -29.32 89.03
CA ALA A 39 61.41 -28.96 87.67
C ALA A 39 60.65 -29.77 86.61
N CYS A 40 60.41 -31.06 86.86
CA CYS A 40 59.57 -31.90 86.00
C CYS A 40 58.11 -31.44 85.97
N LYS A 41 57.55 -31.01 87.11
CA LYS A 41 56.17 -30.50 87.18
C LYS A 41 56.01 -29.18 86.44
N ALA A 42 56.97 -28.27 86.53
CA ALA A 42 56.96 -27.00 85.79
C ALA A 42 57.00 -27.23 84.27
N LEU A 43 57.87 -28.14 83.81
CA LEU A 43 57.98 -28.49 82.39
C LEU A 43 56.71 -29.18 81.86
N GLN A 44 56.05 -30.00 82.68
CA GLN A 44 54.80 -30.66 82.31
C GLN A 44 53.63 -29.66 82.20
N ALA A 45 53.59 -28.65 83.08
CA ALA A 45 52.61 -27.57 83.00
C ALA A 45 52.81 -26.73 81.74
N GLU A 46 54.06 -26.37 81.42
CA GLU A 46 54.40 -25.60 80.21
C GLU A 46 54.06 -26.38 78.92
N HIS A 47 54.33 -27.69 78.89
CA HIS A 47 53.95 -28.56 77.77
C HIS A 47 52.44 -28.67 77.59
N GLN A 48 51.66 -28.71 78.68
CA GLN A 48 50.20 -28.69 78.59
C GLN A 48 49.67 -27.35 78.05
N THR A 49 50.27 -26.22 78.45
CA THR A 49 49.88 -24.91 77.92
C THR A 49 50.19 -24.77 76.43
N LEU A 50 51.35 -25.26 75.98
CA LEU A 50 51.73 -25.27 74.56
C LEU A 50 50.82 -26.16 73.71
N LEU A 51 50.41 -27.32 74.23
CA LEU A 51 49.45 -28.19 73.54
C LEU A 51 48.07 -27.52 73.42
N ALA A 52 47.61 -26.85 74.47
CA ALA A 52 46.35 -26.13 74.44
C ALA A 52 46.36 -24.96 73.43
N GLU A 53 47.48 -24.24 73.32
CA GLU A 53 47.65 -23.16 72.35
C GLU A 53 47.76 -23.68 70.92
N LEU A 54 48.45 -24.80 70.70
CA LEU A 54 48.53 -25.47 69.40
C LEU A 54 47.17 -26.02 68.94
N ASP A 55 46.39 -26.62 69.84
CA ASP A 55 45.04 -27.07 69.52
C ASP A 55 44.12 -25.88 69.21
N HIS A 56 44.27 -24.75 69.92
CA HIS A 56 43.53 -23.53 69.64
C HIS A 56 43.85 -22.98 68.23
N GLU A 57 45.13 -22.83 67.87
CA GLU A 57 45.51 -22.40 66.52
C GLU A 57 45.02 -23.36 65.43
N LYS A 58 45.06 -24.67 65.70
CA LYS A 58 44.56 -25.69 64.75
C LYS A 58 43.05 -25.60 64.55
N THR A 59 42.27 -25.31 65.60
CA THR A 59 40.83 -25.07 65.47
C THR A 59 40.52 -23.81 64.68
N LEU A 60 41.28 -22.73 64.91
CA LEU A 60 41.12 -21.47 64.19
C LEU A 60 41.49 -21.62 62.70
N ALA A 61 42.56 -22.36 62.40
CA ALA A 61 42.96 -22.68 61.02
C ALA A 61 41.93 -23.54 60.28
N LYS A 62 41.27 -24.48 60.98
CA LYS A 62 40.16 -25.26 60.41
C LYS A 62 38.95 -24.39 60.08
N GLN A 63 38.53 -23.53 61.02
CA GLN A 63 37.42 -22.59 60.79
C GLN A 63 37.69 -21.67 59.59
N LEU A 64 38.90 -21.11 59.51
CA LEU A 64 39.28 -20.24 58.39
C LEU A 64 39.30 -20.99 57.05
N THR A 65 39.71 -22.27 57.07
CA THR A 65 39.71 -23.11 55.87
C THR A 65 38.29 -23.44 55.43
N GLU A 66 37.41 -23.80 56.36
CA GLU A 66 36.00 -24.06 56.10
C GLU A 66 35.29 -22.82 55.54
N GLU A 67 35.48 -21.65 56.16
CA GLU A 67 34.93 -20.38 55.68
C GLU A 67 35.43 -20.04 54.28
N LYS A 68 36.73 -20.21 54.02
CA LYS A 68 37.31 -19.98 52.70
C LYS A 68 36.75 -20.94 51.65
N THR A 69 36.58 -22.22 51.99
CA THR A 69 35.98 -23.19 51.07
C THR A 69 34.52 -22.88 50.77
N GLN A 70 33.77 -22.43 51.79
CA GLN A 70 32.38 -22.04 51.64
C GLN A 70 32.25 -20.78 50.77
N LEU A 71 33.07 -19.75 51.02
CA LEU A 71 33.10 -18.53 50.22
C LEU A 71 33.50 -18.81 48.75
N MET A 72 34.48 -19.69 48.52
CA MET A 72 34.88 -20.11 47.18
C MET A 72 33.76 -20.88 46.47
N SER A 73 33.05 -21.75 47.19
CA SER A 73 31.89 -22.48 46.65
C SER A 73 30.76 -21.51 46.27
N ASP A 74 30.37 -20.62 47.17
CA ASP A 74 29.32 -19.62 46.94
C ASP A 74 29.66 -18.67 45.79
N SER A 75 30.93 -18.24 45.71
CA SER A 75 31.41 -17.40 44.61
C SER A 75 31.39 -18.17 43.28
N THR A 76 31.82 -19.43 43.27
CA THR A 76 31.82 -20.26 42.05
C THR A 76 30.39 -20.53 41.57
N GLN A 77 29.46 -20.78 42.50
CA GLN A 77 28.06 -20.96 42.18
C GLN A 77 27.45 -19.69 41.59
N LYS A 78 27.69 -18.52 42.20
CA LYS A 78 27.23 -17.22 41.67
C LYS A 78 27.81 -16.91 40.29
N LEU A 79 29.09 -17.20 40.06
CA LEU A 79 29.72 -17.03 38.74
C LEU A 79 29.09 -17.96 37.70
N THR A 80 28.75 -19.19 38.08
CA THR A 80 28.10 -20.15 37.18
C THR A 80 26.68 -19.70 36.84
N GLU A 81 25.91 -19.21 37.82
CA GLU A 81 24.57 -18.65 37.61
C GLU A 81 24.61 -17.39 36.73
N LEU A 82 25.55 -16.47 36.96
CA LEU A 82 25.72 -15.28 36.10
C LEU A 82 26.07 -15.67 34.66
N ASN A 83 26.95 -16.65 34.46
CA ASN A 83 27.30 -17.12 33.11
C ASN A 83 26.09 -17.75 32.41
N GLN A 84 25.28 -18.55 33.11
CA GLN A 84 24.05 -19.10 32.55
C GLN A 84 23.01 -18.02 32.19
N GLN A 85 22.89 -16.98 33.02
CA GLN A 85 22.03 -15.84 32.73
C GLN A 85 22.53 -15.07 31.51
N LEU A 86 23.84 -14.84 31.41
CA LEU A 86 24.47 -14.16 30.27
C LEU A 86 24.25 -14.93 28.96
N ASP A 87 24.41 -16.26 28.98
CA ASP A 87 24.18 -17.10 27.80
C ASP A 87 22.70 -17.12 27.41
N THR A 88 21.79 -17.14 28.39
CA THR A 88 20.35 -17.02 28.14
C THR A 88 20.02 -15.68 27.50
N GLN A 89 20.56 -14.58 28.02
CA GLN A 89 20.37 -13.24 27.44
C GLN A 89 20.95 -13.13 26.03
N LYS A 90 22.16 -13.67 25.79
CA LYS A 90 22.75 -13.72 24.44
C LYS A 90 21.85 -14.46 23.45
N LYS A 91 21.32 -15.63 23.84
CA LYS A 91 20.39 -16.40 22.99
C LYS A 91 19.11 -15.61 22.71
N GLN A 92 18.56 -14.93 23.71
CA GLN A 92 17.39 -14.05 23.54
C GLN A 92 17.69 -12.89 22.58
N LEU A 93 18.87 -12.26 22.70
CA LEU A 93 19.29 -11.15 21.84
C LEU A 93 19.45 -11.59 20.38
N VAL A 94 20.04 -12.77 20.15
CA VAL A 94 20.14 -13.37 18.81
C VAL A 94 18.76 -13.67 18.24
N ALA A 95 17.86 -14.26 19.03
CA ALA A 95 16.50 -14.55 18.59
C ALA A 95 15.72 -13.26 18.26
N LEU A 96 15.87 -12.22 19.08
CA LEU A 96 15.22 -10.92 18.86
C LEU A 96 15.75 -10.22 17.60
N ASN A 97 17.06 -10.29 17.35
CA ASN A 97 17.66 -9.77 16.10
C ASN A 97 17.15 -10.52 14.87
N GLN A 98 17.03 -11.85 14.92
CA GLN A 98 16.45 -12.63 13.83
C GLN A 98 14.97 -12.28 13.57
N GLN A 99 14.21 -12.05 14.63
CA GLN A 99 12.82 -11.56 14.51
C GLN A 99 12.77 -10.17 13.88
N LEU A 100 13.64 -9.24 14.29
CA LEU A 100 13.72 -7.91 13.70
C LEU A 100 14.08 -7.96 12.21
N GLU A 101 15.06 -8.78 11.81
CA GLU A 101 15.39 -8.96 10.39
C GLU A 101 14.21 -9.53 9.60
N THR A 102 13.48 -10.48 10.18
CA THR A 102 12.30 -11.07 9.54
C THR A 102 11.19 -10.04 9.36
N ILE A 103 10.92 -9.24 10.40
CA ILE A 103 9.94 -8.15 10.34
C ILE A 103 10.35 -7.10 9.31
N GLN A 104 11.63 -6.72 9.25
CA GLN A 104 12.13 -5.78 8.23
C GLN A 104 11.95 -6.32 6.81
N LYS A 105 12.26 -7.61 6.58
CA LYS A 105 12.05 -8.27 5.28
C LYS A 105 10.56 -8.31 4.91
N GLN A 106 9.68 -8.64 5.86
CA GLN A 106 8.24 -8.64 5.64
C GLN A 106 7.74 -7.22 5.31
N GLN A 107 8.18 -6.21 6.05
CA GLN A 107 7.81 -4.82 5.80
C GLN A 107 8.25 -4.34 4.41
N ALA A 108 9.46 -4.71 3.97
CA ALA A 108 9.95 -4.43 2.63
C ALA A 108 9.11 -5.13 1.54
N GLN A 109 8.72 -6.39 1.75
CA GLN A 109 7.83 -7.10 0.82
C GLN A 109 6.43 -6.46 0.76
N VAL A 110 5.85 -6.07 1.90
CA VAL A 110 4.55 -5.40 1.95
C VAL A 110 4.60 -4.07 1.21
N LYS A 111 5.65 -3.26 1.42
CA LYS A 111 5.85 -2.00 0.69
C LYS A 111 5.96 -2.22 -0.83
N LYS A 112 6.70 -3.24 -1.28
CA LYS A 112 6.78 -3.60 -2.70
C LYS A 112 5.41 -3.99 -3.27
N LYS A 113 4.67 -4.87 -2.58
CA LYS A 113 3.31 -5.28 -3.00
C LYS A 113 2.35 -4.09 -3.08
N GLN A 114 2.39 -3.18 -2.10
CA GLN A 114 1.58 -1.95 -2.13
C GLN A 114 1.91 -1.06 -3.32
N GLN A 115 3.20 -0.86 -3.64
CA GLN A 115 3.61 -0.08 -4.81
C GLN A 115 3.16 -0.73 -6.13
N GLU A 116 3.23 -2.06 -6.25
CA GLU A 116 2.73 -2.78 -7.42
C GLU A 116 1.22 -2.67 -7.57
N GLN A 117 0.47 -2.79 -6.48
CA GLN A 117 -0.98 -2.58 -6.47
C GLN A 117 -1.35 -1.15 -6.85
N ALA A 118 -0.64 -0.14 -6.32
CA ALA A 118 -0.84 1.26 -6.67
C ALA A 118 -0.57 1.50 -8.17
N LYS A 119 0.50 0.93 -8.73
CA LYS A 119 0.79 0.99 -10.17
C LYS A 119 -0.32 0.34 -11.01
N LYS A 120 -0.79 -0.85 -10.60
CA LYS A 120 -1.92 -1.54 -11.27
C LYS A 120 -3.19 -0.68 -11.22
N LEU A 121 -3.54 -0.11 -10.06
CA LEU A 121 -4.69 0.78 -9.89
C LEU A 121 -4.62 2.02 -10.80
N VAL A 122 -3.46 2.67 -10.91
CA VAL A 122 -3.27 3.82 -11.81
C VAL A 122 -3.45 3.43 -13.27
N VAL A 123 -2.91 2.28 -13.69
CA VAL A 123 -3.06 1.79 -15.07
C VAL A 123 -4.52 1.42 -15.35
N THR A 124 -5.19 0.73 -14.44
CA THR A 124 -6.61 0.38 -14.58
C THR A 124 -7.48 1.63 -14.65
N LYS A 125 -7.23 2.64 -13.79
CA LYS A 125 -7.93 3.93 -13.83
C LYS A 125 -7.75 4.64 -15.16
N LYS A 126 -6.51 4.72 -15.68
CA LYS A 126 -6.23 5.32 -17.00
C LYS A 126 -6.92 4.58 -18.15
N LYS A 127 -7.00 3.25 -18.10
CA LYS A 127 -7.73 2.46 -19.11
C LYS A 127 -9.23 2.74 -19.05
N LEU A 128 -9.79 2.74 -17.84
CA LEU A 128 -11.21 3.00 -17.62
C LEU A 128 -11.59 4.42 -18.06
N ASP A 129 -10.78 5.44 -17.74
CA ASP A 129 -11.01 6.81 -18.18
C ASP A 129 -11.00 6.93 -19.72
N LYS A 130 -10.09 6.21 -20.40
CA LYS A 130 -10.07 6.16 -21.87
C LYS A 130 -11.32 5.51 -22.45
N GLU A 131 -11.75 4.39 -21.88
CA GLU A 131 -12.98 3.71 -22.33
C GLU A 131 -14.21 4.58 -22.09
N VAL A 132 -14.33 5.23 -20.93
CA VAL A 132 -15.44 6.15 -20.63
C VAL A 132 -15.46 7.33 -21.61
N VAL A 133 -14.30 7.91 -21.95
CA VAL A 133 -14.21 8.98 -22.95
C VAL A 133 -14.60 8.47 -24.35
N ALA A 134 -14.14 7.28 -24.74
CA ALA A 134 -14.50 6.67 -26.02
C ALA A 134 -16.00 6.38 -26.12
N LEU A 135 -16.59 5.76 -25.10
CA LEU A 135 -18.04 5.51 -24.99
C LEU A 135 -18.83 6.82 -25.07
N LYS A 136 -18.45 7.84 -24.28
CA LYS A 136 -19.14 9.14 -24.32
C LYS A 136 -19.05 9.81 -25.69
N THR A 137 -17.93 9.63 -26.39
CA THR A 137 -17.75 10.15 -27.76
C THR A 137 -18.63 9.40 -28.76
N GLN A 138 -18.67 8.07 -28.67
CA GLN A 138 -19.57 7.24 -29.49
C GLN A 138 -21.04 7.58 -29.24
N THR A 139 -21.46 7.73 -27.98
CA THR A 139 -22.83 8.12 -27.65
C THR A 139 -23.17 9.52 -28.20
N LYS A 140 -22.24 10.48 -28.15
CA LYS A 140 -22.44 11.79 -28.78
C LYS A 140 -22.58 11.71 -30.30
N GLN A 141 -21.71 10.94 -30.95
CA GLN A 141 -21.77 10.74 -32.41
C GLN A 141 -23.06 10.04 -32.82
N GLN A 142 -23.46 8.98 -32.12
CA GLN A 142 -24.72 8.27 -32.36
C GLN A 142 -25.92 9.20 -32.14
N LYS A 143 -25.91 10.00 -31.07
CA LYS A 143 -26.97 10.98 -30.81
C LYS A 143 -27.05 12.03 -31.91
N GLU A 144 -25.93 12.58 -32.35
CA GLU A 144 -25.91 13.58 -33.41
C GLU A 144 -26.43 13.02 -34.75
N VAL A 145 -26.09 11.77 -35.07
CA VAL A 145 -26.60 11.08 -36.28
C VAL A 145 -28.10 10.81 -36.16
N ILE A 146 -28.59 10.38 -34.99
CA ILE A 146 -30.02 10.15 -34.75
C ILE A 146 -30.81 11.46 -34.80
N ASP A 147 -30.31 12.53 -34.18
CA ASP A 147 -30.95 13.85 -34.18
C ASP A 147 -30.98 14.43 -35.61
N LYS A 148 -29.88 14.33 -36.37
CA LYS A 148 -29.83 14.76 -37.77
C LYS A 148 -30.76 13.92 -38.65
N SER A 149 -30.79 12.61 -38.50
CA SER A 149 -31.65 11.74 -39.30
C SER A 149 -33.13 12.00 -39.02
N SER A 150 -33.54 12.10 -37.75
CA SER A 150 -34.93 12.41 -37.37
C SER A 150 -35.39 13.76 -37.92
N GLN A 151 -34.54 14.80 -37.83
CA GLN A 151 -34.83 16.11 -38.45
C GLN A 151 -34.99 16.02 -39.98
N LEU A 152 -34.14 15.27 -40.67
CA LEU A 152 -34.25 15.09 -42.12
C LEU A 152 -35.54 14.33 -42.49
N PHE A 153 -35.96 13.34 -41.71
CA PHE A 153 -37.21 12.61 -41.95
C PHE A 153 -38.44 13.48 -41.68
N GLU A 154 -38.44 14.31 -40.62
CA GLU A 154 -39.51 15.27 -40.37
C GLU A 154 -39.62 16.31 -41.49
N GLN A 155 -38.49 16.84 -41.97
CA GLN A 155 -38.46 17.76 -43.10
C GLN A 155 -39.00 17.10 -44.38
N LYS A 156 -38.66 15.83 -44.61
CA LYS A 156 -39.17 15.07 -45.76
C LYS A 156 -40.68 14.92 -45.70
N ALA A 157 -41.22 14.57 -44.53
CA ALA A 157 -42.67 14.43 -44.35
C ALA A 157 -43.40 15.76 -44.56
N LYS A 158 -42.86 16.87 -44.03
CA LYS A 158 -43.42 18.22 -44.25
C LYS A 158 -43.43 18.61 -45.72
N LEU A 159 -42.30 18.46 -46.42
CA LEU A 159 -42.20 18.76 -47.85
C LEU A 159 -43.11 17.87 -48.72
N GLN A 160 -43.28 16.60 -48.36
CA GLN A 160 -44.23 15.72 -49.04
C GLN A 160 -45.67 16.18 -48.87
N ASN A 161 -46.05 16.59 -47.65
CA ASN A 161 -47.38 17.12 -47.38
C ASN A 161 -47.63 18.45 -48.11
N GLU A 162 -46.65 19.36 -48.10
CA GLU A 162 -46.73 20.62 -48.84
C GLU A 162 -46.81 20.38 -50.35
N LEU A 163 -46.08 19.39 -50.87
CA LEU A 163 -46.14 19.03 -52.28
C LEU A 163 -47.52 18.47 -52.66
N ALA A 164 -48.10 17.59 -51.84
CA ALA A 164 -49.44 17.06 -52.06
C ALA A 164 -50.51 18.18 -52.02
N ALA A 165 -50.39 19.11 -51.08
CA ALA A 165 -51.27 20.28 -51.00
C ALA A 165 -51.11 21.20 -52.22
N ALA A 166 -49.87 21.50 -52.65
CA ALA A 166 -49.59 22.31 -53.82
C ALA A 166 -50.10 21.67 -55.11
N GLN A 167 -49.97 20.34 -55.25
CA GLN A 167 -50.52 19.59 -56.38
C GLN A 167 -52.05 19.68 -56.44
N LYS A 168 -52.72 19.60 -55.29
CA LYS A 168 -54.17 19.79 -55.20
C LYS A 168 -54.57 21.20 -55.62
N VAL A 169 -53.89 22.23 -55.12
CA VAL A 169 -54.13 23.63 -55.50
C VAL A 169 -53.90 23.85 -57.00
N THR A 170 -52.83 23.30 -57.57
CA THR A 170 -52.56 23.37 -59.01
C THR A 170 -53.64 22.66 -59.82
N ALA A 171 -54.13 21.50 -59.37
CA ALA A 171 -55.21 20.77 -60.03
C ALA A 171 -56.53 21.55 -60.00
N ASP A 172 -56.88 22.15 -58.86
CA ASP A 172 -58.08 22.96 -58.68
C ASP A 172 -58.01 24.24 -59.53
N LEU A 173 -56.87 24.93 -59.55
CA LEU A 173 -56.64 26.12 -60.38
C LEU A 173 -56.67 25.77 -61.88
N LYS A 174 -56.11 24.63 -62.29
CA LYS A 174 -56.21 24.14 -63.68
C LYS A 174 -57.66 23.82 -64.05
N ALA A 175 -58.42 23.22 -63.15
CA ALA A 175 -59.83 22.92 -63.39
C ALA A 175 -60.66 24.21 -63.53
N GLN A 176 -60.41 25.22 -62.70
CA GLN A 176 -61.06 26.53 -62.81
C GLN A 176 -60.66 27.27 -64.11
N SER A 177 -59.37 27.26 -64.44
CA SER A 177 -58.84 27.86 -65.68
C SER A 177 -59.45 27.22 -66.94
N LYS A 178 -59.65 25.90 -66.96
CA LYS A 178 -60.38 25.21 -68.06
C LYS A 178 -61.83 25.69 -68.23
N LYS A 179 -62.54 26.06 -67.16
CA LYS A 179 -63.90 26.60 -67.25
C LYS A 179 -63.90 27.99 -67.90
N SER A 180 -62.97 28.86 -67.49
CA SER A 180 -62.81 30.19 -68.08
C SER A 180 -62.26 30.14 -69.50
N LYS A 181 -61.47 29.11 -69.85
CA LYS A 181 -61.02 28.86 -71.21
C LYS A 181 -62.19 28.62 -72.16
N LYS A 182 -63.14 27.76 -71.78
CA LYS A 182 -64.34 27.49 -72.59
C LYS A 182 -65.13 28.77 -72.87
N ALA A 183 -65.33 29.63 -71.86
CA ALA A 183 -66.00 30.91 -72.03
C ALA A 183 -65.25 31.88 -72.97
N CYS A 184 -63.92 31.92 -72.91
CA CYS A 184 -63.09 32.73 -73.82
C CYS A 184 -63.06 32.16 -75.26
N ASP A 185 -63.02 30.83 -75.41
CA ASP A 185 -63.06 30.16 -76.71
C ASP A 185 -64.43 30.35 -77.39
N GLU A 186 -65.54 30.30 -76.63
CA GLU A 186 -66.91 30.61 -77.10
C GLU A 186 -67.07 32.09 -77.50
N PHE A 187 -66.40 33.03 -76.81
CA PHE A 187 -66.37 34.44 -77.21
C PHE A 187 -65.61 34.65 -78.52
N LYS A 188 -64.48 33.96 -78.69
CA LYS A 188 -63.63 34.08 -79.89
C LYS A 188 -64.20 33.39 -81.13
N SER A 189 -65.00 32.33 -80.96
CA SER A 189 -65.61 31.63 -82.09
C SER A 189 -66.78 32.39 -82.72
N GLY A 190 -67.34 33.40 -82.04
CA GLY A 190 -68.44 34.23 -82.56
C GLY A 190 -69.81 33.53 -82.66
N ASP A 191 -69.89 32.23 -82.31
CA ASP A 191 -71.06 31.36 -82.46
C ASP A 191 -71.92 31.26 -81.17
N SER A 192 -71.67 32.11 -80.17
CA SER A 192 -72.25 31.94 -78.84
C SER A 192 -73.53 32.76 -78.63
N TRP A 193 -74.63 32.07 -78.30
CA TRP A 193 -75.86 32.67 -77.74
C TRP A 193 -75.72 33.04 -76.25
N ASN A 194 -74.55 32.78 -75.66
CA ASN A 194 -74.23 33.01 -74.25
C ASN A 194 -73.60 34.40 -74.05
N TRP A 195 -73.88 35.08 -72.94
CA TRP A 195 -73.36 36.43 -72.66
C TRP A 195 -71.89 36.38 -72.22
N VAL A 196 -70.97 36.11 -73.15
CA VAL A 196 -69.52 36.04 -72.96
C VAL A 196 -68.83 37.29 -73.51
N SER A 197 -67.72 37.72 -72.90
CA SER A 197 -67.08 39.02 -73.18
C SER A 197 -65.55 38.95 -73.17
N GLN A 198 -64.89 40.01 -73.65
CA GLN A 198 -63.43 40.20 -73.54
C GLN A 198 -62.91 40.02 -72.10
N LYS A 199 -63.71 40.42 -71.09
CA LYS A 199 -63.37 40.28 -69.67
C LYS A 199 -63.19 38.81 -69.24
N ASP A 200 -63.83 37.86 -69.94
CA ASP A 200 -63.69 36.43 -69.67
C ASP A 200 -62.33 35.90 -70.15
N CYS A 201 -61.81 36.45 -71.26
CA CYS A 201 -60.45 36.17 -71.71
C CYS A 201 -59.38 36.79 -70.78
N ASP A 202 -59.61 38.00 -70.26
CA ASP A 202 -58.71 38.61 -69.26
C ASP A 202 -58.68 37.79 -67.96
N LYS A 203 -59.85 37.29 -67.54
CA LYS A 203 -59.98 36.39 -66.38
C LYS A 203 -59.27 35.07 -66.59
N TYR A 204 -59.35 34.48 -67.79
CA TYR A 204 -58.58 33.28 -68.14
C TYR A 204 -57.07 33.52 -68.10
N ASN A 205 -56.57 34.63 -68.67
CA ASN A 205 -55.15 34.97 -68.64
C ASN A 205 -54.64 35.19 -67.21
N ALA A 206 -55.42 35.87 -66.37
CA ALA A 206 -55.10 36.04 -64.95
C ALA A 206 -55.05 34.69 -64.21
N GLN A 207 -56.01 33.79 -64.46
CA GLN A 207 -56.02 32.45 -63.87
C GLN A 207 -54.87 31.58 -64.39
N GLN A 208 -54.48 31.73 -65.66
CA GLN A 208 -53.34 31.01 -66.24
C GLN A 208 -52.02 31.47 -65.62
N ALA A 209 -51.88 32.77 -65.30
CA ALA A 209 -50.74 33.29 -64.56
C ALA A 209 -50.66 32.70 -63.15
N GLU A 210 -51.79 32.53 -62.46
CA GLU A 210 -51.84 31.87 -61.14
C GLU A 210 -51.53 30.36 -61.22
N VAL A 211 -51.99 29.67 -62.27
CA VAL A 211 -51.59 28.27 -62.54
C VAL A 211 -50.07 28.17 -62.74
N SER A 212 -49.48 29.07 -63.52
CA SER A 212 -48.02 29.07 -63.75
C SER A 212 -47.23 29.34 -62.46
N LYS A 213 -47.70 30.25 -61.60
CA LYS A 213 -47.11 30.47 -60.27
C LYS A 213 -47.24 29.23 -59.37
N ALA A 214 -48.37 28.52 -59.42
CA ALA A 214 -48.58 27.30 -58.65
C ALA A 214 -47.70 26.14 -59.13
N GLU A 215 -47.54 25.96 -60.45
CA GLU A 215 -46.62 24.99 -61.04
C GLU A 215 -45.15 25.28 -60.70
N ALA A 216 -44.75 26.56 -60.70
CA ALA A 216 -43.42 26.97 -60.28
C ALA A 216 -43.16 26.65 -58.80
N LYS A 217 -44.16 26.81 -57.93
CA LYS A 217 -44.08 26.41 -56.51
C LYS A 217 -43.97 24.89 -56.36
N GLU A 218 -44.75 24.12 -57.13
CA GLU A 218 -44.66 22.66 -57.14
C GLU A 218 -43.27 22.18 -57.58
N MET A 219 -42.70 22.79 -58.62
CA MET A 219 -41.36 22.47 -59.11
C MET A 219 -40.28 22.76 -58.06
N LYS A 220 -40.39 23.89 -57.35
CA LYS A 220 -39.47 24.22 -56.24
C LYS A 220 -39.58 23.21 -55.09
N LEU A 221 -40.78 22.79 -54.72
CA LEU A 221 -41.00 21.78 -53.68
C LEU A 221 -40.43 20.41 -54.11
N LYS A 222 -40.61 20.01 -55.37
CA LYS A 222 -40.01 18.80 -55.94
C LYS A 222 -38.48 18.85 -55.93
N GLN A 223 -37.88 19.99 -56.29
CA GLN A 223 -36.43 20.19 -56.24
C GLN A 223 -35.91 20.12 -54.80
N ALA A 224 -36.57 20.78 -53.85
CA ALA A 224 -36.20 20.72 -52.44
C ALA A 224 -36.28 19.29 -51.88
N LEU A 225 -37.30 18.52 -52.26
CA LEU A 225 -37.46 17.11 -51.87
C LEU A 225 -36.38 16.22 -52.51
N ALA A 226 -36.04 16.45 -53.78
CA ALA A 226 -34.95 15.73 -54.45
C ALA A 226 -33.58 16.01 -53.80
N GLU A 227 -33.32 17.26 -53.42
CA GLU A 227 -32.09 17.64 -52.71
C GLU A 227 -32.05 17.04 -51.30
N LEU A 228 -33.16 17.02 -50.58
CA LEU A 228 -33.27 16.37 -49.28
C LEU A 228 -33.06 14.85 -49.38
N ASN A 229 -33.63 14.18 -50.40
CA ASN A 229 -33.41 12.76 -50.63
C ASN A 229 -31.93 12.44 -50.96
N LYS A 230 -31.22 13.32 -51.66
CA LYS A 230 -29.76 13.19 -51.86
C LYS A 230 -29.00 13.30 -50.54
N LYS A 231 -29.41 14.17 -49.62
CA LYS A 231 -28.81 14.31 -48.28
C LYS A 231 -29.12 13.14 -47.34
N ILE A 232 -30.22 12.41 -47.57
CA ILE A 232 -30.60 11.22 -46.79
C ILE A 232 -29.93 9.95 -47.34
N GLY A 233 -29.69 9.87 -48.65
CA GLY A 233 -29.11 8.70 -49.32
C GLY A 233 -27.60 8.72 -49.52
N ALA A 234 -26.92 9.80 -49.14
CA ALA A 234 -25.46 9.94 -49.11
C ALA A 234 -24.94 9.73 -47.68
#